data_AF-A0AA47N9G9-F1
#
_entry.id   AF-A0AA47N9G9-F1
#
_cell.length_a   1.000
_cell.length_b   1.000
_cell.length_c   1.000
_cell.angle_alpha   90.00
_cell.angle_beta   90.00
_cell.angle_gamma   90.00
#
_symmetry.space_group_name_H-M   'P 1'
#
loop_
_entity.id
_entity.type
_entity.pdbx_description
1 polymer ?
#
loop_
_entity_poly.entity_id
_entity_poly.type
_entity_poly.pdbx_seq_one_letter_code
_entity_poly.pdbx_strand_id
1 'polypeptide(L)'
;MWMRLIATTCAFFCWKQGDLNSPPREFRMKVHLFGAASSPGCANFGMKHLAKENGDLYPKGSQFIMRDFYVDDGLTSAGSTEEAVQLAREARELCAMGGLRLHKFVSNERES
;
A
#
# COMPACT_ATOMS: atom_id res chain seq x y z
N MET A 1 0.65 8.89 -11.93
CA MET A 1 1.63 9.72 -11.19
C MET A 1 1.89 9.01 -9.88
N TRP A 2 3.09 8.46 -9.65
CA TRP A 2 3.39 7.66 -8.45
C TRP A 2 3.57 8.59 -7.24
N MET A 3 2.85 8.36 -6.15
CA MET A 3 3.09 9.04 -4.87
C MET A 3 4.51 8.76 -4.40
N ARG A 4 5.41 9.74 -4.58
CA ARG A 4 6.76 9.74 -4.00
C ARG A 4 6.70 10.39 -2.63
N LEU A 5 6.43 9.59 -1.59
CA LEU A 5 6.84 9.94 -0.24
C LEU A 5 8.35 9.70 -0.16
N ILE A 6 9.12 10.79 -0.15
CA ILE A 6 10.59 10.75 -0.17
C ILE A 6 11.07 10.31 1.21
N ALA A 7 11.60 9.09 1.32
CA ALA A 7 12.41 8.65 2.45
C ALA A 7 13.83 9.23 2.29
N THR A 8 14.06 10.46 2.76
CA THR A 8 15.28 11.23 2.47
C THR A 8 16.57 10.72 3.12
N THR A 9 16.54 9.71 4.02
CA THR A 9 17.71 9.37 4.86
C THR A 9 18.16 7.90 4.86
N CYS A 10 17.53 6.99 4.11
CA CYS A 10 18.00 5.60 4.08
C CYS A 10 19.10 5.38 3.03
N ALA A 11 20.34 5.27 3.50
CA ALA A 11 21.51 4.84 2.72
C ALA A 11 21.80 3.35 2.97
N PHE A 12 22.18 2.62 1.91
CA PHE A 12 22.63 1.23 1.99
C PHE A 12 24.03 1.11 1.39
N PHE A 13 24.86 0.29 2.01
CA PHE A 13 26.24 0.04 1.60
C PHE A 13 26.36 -1.37 1.03
N CYS A 14 26.93 -1.49 -0.17
CA CYS A 14 27.10 -2.78 -0.84
C CYS A 14 28.51 -2.94 -1.41
N TRP A 15 29.13 -4.10 -1.17
CA TRP A 15 30.37 -4.50 -1.81
C TRP A 15 30.10 -5.15 -3.15
N LYS A 16 30.79 -4.67 -4.19
CA LYS A 16 30.64 -5.23 -5.53
C LYS A 16 31.14 -6.67 -5.51
N GLN A 17 30.28 -7.62 -5.92
CA GLN A 17 30.60 -9.06 -5.92
C GLN A 17 31.05 -9.62 -4.56
N GLY A 18 30.70 -8.96 -3.45
CA GLY A 18 31.08 -9.41 -2.11
C GLY A 18 32.56 -9.23 -1.76
N ASP A 19 33.34 -8.48 -2.55
CA ASP A 19 34.75 -8.22 -2.23
C ASP A 19 34.89 -7.21 -1.08
N LEU A 20 35.09 -7.72 0.14
CA LEU A 20 35.24 -6.94 1.38
C LEU A 20 36.54 -6.12 1.44
N ASN A 21 37.50 -6.36 0.54
CA ASN A 21 38.75 -5.59 0.47
C ASN A 21 38.58 -4.26 -0.28
N SER A 22 37.49 -4.12 -1.03
CA SER A 22 37.12 -2.87 -1.70
C SER A 22 36.27 -1.98 -0.79
N PRO A 23 36.29 -0.64 -0.96
CA PRO A 23 35.36 0.22 -0.23
C PRO A 23 33.91 -0.05 -0.69
N PRO A 24 32.94 -0.06 0.25
CA PRO A 24 31.54 -0.27 -0.09
C PRO A 24 31.00 0.89 -0.93
N ARG A 25 30.08 0.57 -1.84
CA ARG A 25 29.32 1.57 -2.60
C ARG A 25 28.08 1.99 -1.82
N GLU A 26 27.86 3.29 -1.75
CA GLU A 26 26.66 3.87 -1.14
C GLU A 26 25.53 3.98 -2.17
N PHE A 27 24.33 3.56 -1.77
CA PHE A 27 23.09 3.69 -2.52
C PHE A 27 22.05 4.42 -1.68
N ARG A 28 21.29 5.31 -2.31
CA ARG A 28 20.17 6.01 -1.65
C ARG A 28 18.84 5.46 -2.13
N MET A 29 17.97 5.11 -1.17
CA MET A 29 16.63 4.64 -1.47
C MET A 29 15.76 5.78 -2.03
N LYS A 30 14.97 5.45 -3.06
CA LYS A 30 14.00 6.37 -3.68
C LYS A 30 12.55 6.05 -3.33
N VAL A 31 12.34 4.98 -2.56
CA VAL A 31 11.04 4.44 -2.14
C VAL A 31 11.09 4.07 -0.66
N HIS A 32 9.93 3.99 -0.01
CA HIS A 32 9.83 3.48 1.35
C HIS A 32 10.16 1.98 1.39
N LEU A 33 11.06 1.61 2.30
CA LEU A 33 11.45 0.22 2.50
C LEU A 33 10.44 -0.51 3.39
N PHE A 34 10.19 -1.78 3.07
CA PHE A 34 9.61 -2.70 4.03
C PHE A 34 10.54 -2.83 5.25
N GLY A 35 9.98 -2.85 6.45
CA GLY A 35 10.74 -2.95 7.70
C GLY A 35 11.38 -1.65 8.21
N ALA A 36 11.29 -0.53 7.48
CA ALA A 36 11.66 0.76 8.04
C ALA A 36 10.56 1.23 9.02
N ALA A 37 10.97 1.71 10.21
CA ALA A 37 10.05 2.08 11.30
C ALA A 37 9.01 3.14 10.90
N SER A 38 9.35 4.04 9.96
CA SER A 38 8.44 5.08 9.47
C SER A 38 7.50 4.63 8.35
N SER A 39 7.81 3.55 7.64
CA SER A 39 7.05 3.10 6.47
C SER A 39 5.58 2.79 6.76
N PRO A 40 5.22 2.12 7.87
CA PRO A 40 3.82 1.86 8.20
C PRO A 40 2.98 3.14 8.34
N GLY A 41 3.56 4.17 8.99
CA GLY A 41 2.89 5.45 9.19
C GLY A 41 2.67 6.20 7.86
N CYS A 42 3.70 6.24 7.01
CA CYS A 42 3.62 6.89 5.70
C CYS A 42 2.63 6.20 4.76
N ALA A 43 2.63 4.86 4.72
CA ALA A 43 1.69 4.08 3.91
C ALA A 43 0.25 4.31 4.37
N ASN A 44 0.00 4.19 5.68
CA ASN A 44 -1.34 4.37 6.24
C ASN A 44 -1.86 5.81 6.04
N PHE A 45 -1.00 6.81 6.21
CA PHE A 45 -1.36 8.21 5.92
C PHE A 45 -1.75 8.40 4.45
N GLY A 46 -0.95 7.87 3.51
CA GLY A 46 -1.23 7.98 2.08
C GLY A 46 -2.56 7.33 1.70
N MET A 47 -2.82 6.13 2.21
CA MET A 47 -4.08 5.40 1.99
C MET A 47 -5.29 6.15 2.55
N LYS A 48 -5.20 6.65 3.79
CA LYS A 48 -6.30 7.42 4.42
C LYS A 48 -6.54 8.76 3.74
N HIS A 49 -5.49 9.43 3.28
CA HIS A 49 -5.63 10.65 2.49
C HIS A 49 -6.39 10.37 1.18
N LEU A 50 -6.00 9.33 0.46
CA LEU A 50 -6.66 8.92 -0.78
C LEU A 50 -8.14 8.58 -0.57
N ALA A 51 -8.45 7.82 0.49
CA ALA A 51 -9.82 7.48 0.87
C ALA A 51 -10.66 8.72 1.21
N LYS A 52 -10.08 9.69 1.89
CA LYS A 52 -10.76 10.95 2.25
C LYS A 52 -11.09 11.78 1.01
N GLU A 53 -10.14 11.96 0.09
CA GLU A 53 -10.33 12.79 -1.11
C GLU A 53 -11.35 12.21 -2.11
N ASN A 54 -11.59 10.89 -2.05
CA ASN A 54 -12.44 10.20 -3.02
C ASN A 54 -13.62 9.47 -2.38
N GLY A 55 -13.96 9.84 -1.15
CA GLY A 55 -15.05 9.21 -0.38
C GLY A 55 -16.41 9.30 -1.07
N ASP A 56 -16.67 10.38 -1.81
CA ASP A 56 -17.94 10.56 -2.52
C ASP A 56 -18.04 9.66 -3.77
N LEU A 57 -16.91 9.32 -4.40
CA LEU A 57 -16.85 8.47 -5.59
C LEU A 57 -16.85 6.98 -5.22
N TYR A 58 -16.19 6.61 -4.12
CA TYR A 58 -15.97 5.23 -3.70
C TYR A 58 -16.30 5.04 -2.21
N PRO A 59 -17.56 5.23 -1.78
CA PRO A 59 -17.92 5.29 -0.37
C PRO A 59 -17.61 4.00 0.40
N LYS A 60 -17.84 2.82 -0.17
CA LYS A 60 -17.53 1.53 0.49
C LYS A 60 -16.03 1.28 0.50
N GLY A 61 -15.35 1.52 -0.62
CA GLY A 61 -13.90 1.38 -0.72
C GLY A 61 -13.15 2.32 0.25
N SER A 62 -13.59 3.57 0.35
CA SER A 62 -13.02 4.55 1.27
C SER A 62 -13.28 4.20 2.73
N GLN A 63 -14.49 3.75 3.07
CA GLN A 63 -14.79 3.32 4.43
C GLN A 63 -13.93 2.11 4.84
N PHE A 64 -13.77 1.14 3.93
CA PHE A 64 -12.91 -0.02 4.10
C PHE A 64 -11.45 0.39 4.33
N ILE A 65 -10.87 1.25 3.49
CA ILE A 65 -9.48 1.73 3.68
C ILE A 65 -9.33 2.48 5.02
N MET A 66 -10.36 3.22 5.45
CA MET A 66 -10.30 4.00 6.69
C MET A 66 -10.38 3.15 7.96
N ARG A 67 -11.11 2.03 7.93
CA ARG A 67 -11.45 1.23 9.12
C ARG A 67 -10.75 -0.12 9.20
N ASP A 68 -10.57 -0.78 8.06
CA ASP A 68 -10.30 -2.22 7.98
C ASP A 68 -8.93 -2.53 7.34
N PHE A 69 -8.16 -1.49 7.01
CA PHE A 69 -6.81 -1.60 6.46
C PHE A 69 -5.75 -1.39 7.55
N TYR A 70 -4.84 -2.35 7.67
CA TYR A 70 -3.66 -2.29 8.52
C TYR A 70 -2.39 -2.34 7.66
N VAL A 71 -1.74 -1.18 7.53
CA VAL A 71 -0.51 -1.00 6.74
C VAL A 71 -0.72 -1.40 5.27
N ASP A 72 -0.36 -2.62 4.90
CA ASP A 72 -0.46 -3.18 3.55
C ASP A 72 -1.55 -4.25 3.39
N ASP A 73 -2.15 -4.72 4.50
CA ASP A 73 -3.19 -5.74 4.50
C ASP A 73 -4.57 -5.14 4.85
N GLY A 74 -5.60 -5.58 4.13
CA GLY A 74 -7.00 -5.23 4.42
C GLY A 74 -7.81 -6.48 4.72
N LEU A 75 -8.61 -6.45 5.78
CA LEU A 75 -9.48 -7.56 6.16
C LEU A 75 -10.84 -7.04 6.61
N THR A 76 -11.90 -7.46 5.93
CA THR A 76 -13.27 -7.08 6.25
C THR A 76 -14.24 -8.23 5.99
N SER A 77 -15.46 -8.09 6.47
CA SER A 77 -16.58 -8.99 6.17
C SER A 77 -17.72 -8.20 5.50
N ALA A 78 -18.47 -8.87 4.64
CA ALA A 78 -19.61 -8.30 3.92
C ALA A 78 -20.87 -9.12 4.18
N GLY A 79 -22.04 -8.47 4.09
CA GLY A 79 -23.33 -9.14 4.30
C GLY A 79 -23.77 -10.01 3.12
N SER A 80 -23.22 -9.77 1.92
CA SER A 80 -23.49 -10.55 0.71
C SER A 80 -22.28 -10.58 -0.22
N THR A 81 -22.28 -11.51 -1.19
CA THR A 81 -21.25 -11.61 -2.23
C THR A 81 -21.20 -10.35 -3.09
N GLU A 82 -22.34 -9.79 -3.48
CA GLU A 82 -22.43 -8.57 -4.28
C GLU A 82 -21.82 -7.37 -3.55
N GLU A 83 -22.02 -7.29 -2.24
CA GLU A 83 -21.39 -6.26 -1.41
C GLU A 83 -19.87 -6.43 -1.36
N ALA A 84 -19.37 -7.65 -1.17
CA ALA A 84 -17.94 -7.94 -1.17
C ALA A 84 -17.28 -7.58 -2.51
N VAL A 85 -17.91 -7.97 -3.62
CA VAL A 85 -17.45 -7.66 -4.98
C VAL A 85 -17.42 -6.16 -5.22
N GLN A 86 -18.47 -5.44 -4.82
CA GLN A 86 -18.53 -3.99 -4.96
C GLN A 86 -17.44 -3.30 -4.13
N LEU A 87 -17.25 -3.71 -2.87
CA LEU A 87 -16.20 -3.19 -2.01
C LEU A 87 -14.80 -3.43 -2.59
N ALA A 88 -14.53 -4.66 -3.07
CA ALA A 88 -13.25 -5.00 -3.69
C ALA A 88 -12.99 -4.18 -4.96
N ARG A 89 -14.02 -3.94 -5.78
CA ARG A 89 -13.94 -3.10 -6.97
C ARG A 89 -13.61 -1.66 -6.62
N GLU A 90 -14.36 -1.06 -5.71
CA GLU A 90 -14.16 0.31 -5.25
C GLU A 90 -12.78 0.50 -4.62
N ALA A 91 -12.34 -0.42 -3.75
CA ALA A 91 -11.03 -0.35 -3.13
C ALA A 91 -9.89 -0.41 -4.17
N ARG A 92 -10.04 -1.24 -5.21
CA ARG A 92 -9.07 -1.36 -6.30
C ARG A 92 -9.01 -0.09 -7.15
N GLU A 93 -10.17 0.48 -7.52
CA GLU A 93 -10.27 1.73 -8.28
C GLU A 93 -9.69 2.90 -7.47
N LEU A 94 -10.04 2.97 -6.19
CA LEU A 94 -9.52 3.95 -5.25
C LEU A 94 -7.99 3.91 -5.18
N CYS A 95 -7.42 2.72 -4.93
CA CYS A 95 -5.97 2.54 -4.88
C CYS A 95 -5.27 2.85 -6.20
N ALA A 96 -5.89 2.52 -7.35
CA ALA A 96 -5.32 2.79 -8.66
C ALA A 96 -5.12 4.29 -8.93
N MET A 97 -6.00 5.16 -8.38
CA MET A 97 -5.81 6.62 -8.47
C MET A 97 -4.56 7.10 -7.73
N GLY A 98 -4.20 6.44 -6.62
CA GLY A 98 -2.96 6.67 -5.89
C GLY A 98 -1.72 6.02 -6.52
N GLY A 99 -1.88 5.32 -7.65
CA GLY A 99 -0.82 4.51 -8.26
C GLY A 99 -0.49 3.24 -7.48
N LEU A 100 -1.40 2.79 -6.62
CA LEU A 100 -1.26 1.57 -5.81
C LEU A 100 -2.04 0.43 -6.47
N ARG A 101 -1.46 -0.77 -6.43
CA ARG A 101 -2.09 -1.98 -7.00
C ARG A 101 -2.53 -2.90 -5.87
N LEU A 102 -3.84 -2.93 -5.60
CA LEU A 102 -4.43 -3.96 -4.75
C LEU A 102 -4.42 -5.32 -5.48
N HIS A 103 -4.01 -6.38 -4.80
CA HIS A 103 -3.91 -7.73 -5.37
C HIS A 103 -4.09 -8.80 -4.28
N LYS A 104 -4.17 -10.08 -4.69
CA LYS A 104 -4.31 -11.24 -3.79
C LYS A 104 -5.61 -11.20 -2.97
N PHE A 105 -6.73 -10.93 -3.63
CA PHE A 105 -8.04 -11.08 -3.01
C PHE A 105 -8.28 -12.55 -2.66
N VAL A 106 -8.74 -12.80 -1.44
CA VAL A 106 -9.13 -14.12 -0.94
C VAL A 106 -10.52 -13.98 -0.36
N SER A 107 -11.43 -14.86 -0.76
CA SER A 107 -12.79 -14.94 -0.24
C SER A 107 -13.05 -16.34 0.29
N ASN A 108 -13.92 -16.43 1.29
CA ASN A 108 -14.47 -17.70 1.75
C ASN A 108 -15.55 -18.22 0.79
N GLU A 109 -16.09 -17.39 -0.11
CA GLU A 109 -17.02 -17.80 -1.14
C GLU A 109 -16.34 -17.91 -2.52
N ARG A 110 -16.57 -19.02 -3.23
CA ARG A 110 -15.96 -19.34 -4.52
C ARG A 110 -16.46 -18.45 -5.66
N GLU A 111 -17.66 -17.90 -5.57
CA GLU A 111 -18.24 -17.05 -6.63
C GLU A 111 -17.95 -15.55 -6.49
N SER A 112 -17.07 -15.16 -5.55
CA SER A 112 -16.68 -13.76 -5.27
C SER A 112 -15.55 -13.23 -6.16
#